data_AF-A0AAV4RU74-F1
#
_entry.id   AF-A0AAV4RU74-F1
#
_cell.length_a   1.000
_cell.length_b   1.000
_cell.length_c   1.000
_cell.angle_alpha   90.00
_cell.angle_beta   90.00
_cell.angle_gamma   90.00
#
_symmetry.space_group_name_H-M   'P 1'
#
loop_
_entity.id
_entity.type
_entity.pdbx_description
1 polymer ?
#
loop_
_entity_poly.entity_id
_entity_poly.type
_entity_poly.pdbx_seq_one_letter_code
_entity_poly.pdbx_strand_id
1 'polypeptide(L)'
;MRCFHDNTQNINYVVVTWDAPKNVRGTVQAYNVTLEGEARYRNASGQVVSDAFQEFNEVQKENKVFKSTVRPNTNYMVKICTVNKAGCGHLSAPTDKSHCVSPPSVPSSMPEFYLNAMEGHEKCRQLKLKLQKVSERNGFIRCYRVVVVKLAKGDSISLLPRNPNEVNLTSYEGVHQNGVTGGAYLAEAFDKQISSKSSKPVVFIVGCSSDN
;
A
#
# COMPACT_ATOMS: atom_id res chain seq x y z
N MET A 1 -19.82 12.58 -1.59
CA MET A 1 -18.69 11.89 -0.92
C MET A 1 -17.45 12.02 -1.79
N ARG A 2 -16.27 12.15 -1.19
CA ARG A 2 -14.98 12.15 -1.89
C ARG A 2 -13.95 11.38 -1.07
N CYS A 3 -13.10 10.62 -1.76
CA CYS A 3 -11.99 9.89 -1.18
C CYS A 3 -10.69 10.65 -1.47
N PHE A 4 -9.77 10.68 -0.51
CA PHE A 4 -8.49 11.38 -0.61
C PHE A 4 -7.35 10.52 -0.07
N HIS A 5 -6.13 10.80 -0.53
CA HIS A 5 -4.89 10.27 0.02
C HIS A 5 -4.05 11.42 0.57
N ASP A 6 -3.55 11.27 1.80
CA ASP A 6 -2.58 12.17 2.41
C ASP A 6 -1.19 11.55 2.31
N ASN A 7 -0.34 12.13 1.46
CA ASN A 7 1.04 11.67 1.28
C ASN A 7 1.91 11.85 2.52
N THR A 8 1.59 12.81 3.39
CA THR A 8 2.42 13.12 4.57
C THR A 8 2.24 12.09 5.68
N GLN A 9 1.00 11.62 5.85
CA GLN A 9 0.64 10.61 6.83
C GLN A 9 0.54 9.21 6.22
N ASN A 10 0.57 9.11 4.89
CA ASN A 10 0.33 7.89 4.12
C ASN A 10 -1.00 7.21 4.51
N ILE A 11 -2.05 8.02 4.69
CA ILE A 11 -3.40 7.55 5.03
C ILE A 11 -4.39 7.92 3.95
N ASN A 12 -5.44 7.10 3.81
CA ASN A 12 -6.61 7.46 3.03
C ASN A 12 -7.74 7.90 3.95
N TYR A 13 -8.52 8.87 3.52
CA TYR A 13 -9.72 9.30 4.25
C TYR A 13 -10.85 9.62 3.29
N VAL A 14 -12.07 9.52 3.80
CA VAL A 14 -13.30 9.91 3.11
C VAL A 14 -13.86 11.16 3.75
N VAL A 15 -14.43 12.05 2.92
CA VAL A 15 -15.24 13.17 3.37
C VAL A 15 -16.64 13.04 2.77
N VAL A 16 -17.63 12.97 3.64
CA VAL A 16 -19.05 12.88 3.30
C VAL A 16 -19.71 14.19 3.71
N THR A 17 -20.48 14.77 2.81
CA THR A 17 -21.28 15.98 3.04
C THR A 17 -22.69 15.76 2.54
N TRP A 18 -23.69 16.30 3.24
CA TRP A 18 -25.10 16.16 2.86
C TRP A 18 -25.91 17.40 3.24
N ASP A 19 -27.03 17.57 2.56
CA ASP A 19 -28.00 18.62 2.89
C ASP A 19 -29.01 18.14 3.94
N ALA A 20 -29.68 19.08 4.59
CA ALA A 20 -30.77 18.74 5.49
C ALA A 20 -31.92 18.05 4.72
N PRO A 21 -32.59 17.06 5.34
CA PRO A 21 -33.75 16.40 4.74
C PRO A 21 -34.87 17.39 4.45
N LYS A 22 -35.48 17.31 3.25
CA LYS A 22 -36.60 18.18 2.86
C LYS A 22 -37.90 17.87 3.62
N ASN A 23 -38.14 16.58 3.90
CA ASN A 23 -39.38 16.11 4.52
C ASN A 23 -39.07 15.46 5.87
N VAL A 24 -39.03 16.27 6.93
CA VAL A 24 -38.69 15.79 8.27
C VAL A 24 -39.95 15.39 9.02
N ARG A 25 -40.04 14.12 9.44
CA ARG A 25 -41.08 13.65 10.37
C ARG A 25 -40.53 13.70 11.80
N GLY A 26 -40.78 14.82 12.47
CA GLY A 26 -40.29 15.10 13.83
C GLY A 26 -38.98 15.88 13.88
N THR A 27 -38.41 16.05 15.07
CA THR A 27 -37.17 16.81 15.27
C THR A 27 -35.95 15.91 15.05
N VAL A 28 -35.06 16.30 14.13
CA VAL A 28 -33.77 15.62 13.94
C VAL A 28 -32.89 15.81 15.18
N GLN A 29 -32.40 14.71 15.74
CA GLN A 29 -31.48 14.69 16.87
C GLN A 29 -30.04 14.44 16.42
N ALA A 30 -29.85 13.59 15.41
CA ALA A 30 -28.55 13.26 14.83
C ALA A 30 -28.71 12.73 13.39
N TYR A 31 -27.59 12.42 12.74
CA TYR A 31 -27.51 11.63 11.52
C TYR A 31 -26.76 10.35 11.81
N ASN A 32 -27.20 9.23 11.24
CA ASN A 32 -26.39 8.02 11.21
C ASN A 32 -25.82 7.86 9.80
N VAL A 33 -24.50 7.84 9.72
CA VAL A 33 -23.73 7.66 8.49
C VAL A 33 -23.27 6.22 8.44
N THR A 34 -23.82 5.48 7.49
CA THR A 34 -23.46 4.11 7.18
C THR A 34 -22.46 4.11 6.03
N LEU A 35 -21.24 3.66 6.30
CA LEU A 35 -20.18 3.50 5.31
C LEU A 35 -20.02 2.02 4.98
N GLU A 36 -20.31 1.64 3.76
CA GLU A 36 -20.14 0.28 3.22
C GLU A 36 -18.89 0.27 2.33
N GLY A 37 -18.01 -0.71 2.53
CA GLY A 37 -16.78 -0.86 1.76
C GLY A 37 -16.67 -2.25 1.15
N GLU A 38 -16.27 -2.33 -0.12
CA GLU A 38 -15.99 -3.58 -0.84
C GLU A 38 -14.65 -3.48 -1.58
N ALA A 39 -13.80 -4.48 -1.43
CA ALA A 39 -12.53 -4.60 -2.14
C ALA A 39 -12.34 -6.01 -2.69
N ARG A 40 -11.85 -6.11 -3.94
CA ARG A 40 -11.47 -7.37 -4.58
C ARG A 40 -10.01 -7.32 -4.97
N TYR A 41 -9.20 -8.23 -4.44
CA TYR A 41 -7.74 -8.20 -4.59
C TYR A 41 -7.13 -9.61 -4.59
N ARG A 42 -5.86 -9.73 -4.98
CA ARG A 42 -5.09 -10.97 -4.82
C ARG A 42 -4.35 -10.97 -3.50
N ASN A 43 -4.51 -12.00 -2.69
CA ASN A 43 -3.77 -12.17 -1.45
C ASN A 43 -2.33 -12.66 -1.70
N ALA A 44 -1.55 -12.86 -0.64
CA ALA A 44 -0.18 -13.35 -0.71
C ALA A 44 -0.05 -14.78 -1.31
N SER A 45 -1.08 -15.63 -1.19
CA SER A 45 -1.11 -16.94 -1.85
C SER A 45 -1.45 -16.85 -3.35
N GLY A 46 -1.80 -15.66 -3.85
CA GLY A 46 -2.17 -15.39 -5.24
C GLY A 46 -3.64 -15.64 -5.57
N GLN A 47 -4.45 -16.00 -4.59
CA GLN A 47 -5.89 -16.21 -4.71
C GLN A 47 -6.63 -14.87 -4.73
N VAL A 48 -7.67 -14.77 -5.55
CA VAL A 48 -8.55 -13.60 -5.57
C VAL A 48 -9.54 -13.71 -4.42
N VAL A 49 -9.57 -12.69 -3.57
CA VAL A 49 -10.43 -12.60 -2.38
C VAL A 49 -11.26 -11.32 -2.46
N SER A 50 -12.48 -11.39 -1.94
CA SER A 50 -13.35 -10.22 -1.72
C SER A 50 -13.46 -9.94 -0.22
N ASP A 51 -13.31 -8.69 0.18
CA ASP A 51 -13.47 -8.18 1.55
C ASP A 51 -14.58 -7.13 1.54
N ALA A 52 -15.61 -7.33 2.36
CA ALA A 52 -16.75 -6.41 2.48
C ALA A 52 -17.04 -6.13 3.95
N PHE A 53 -17.36 -4.88 4.27
CA PHE A 53 -17.65 -4.45 5.63
C PHE A 53 -18.60 -3.24 5.65
N GLN A 54 -19.16 -2.99 6.83
CA GLN A 54 -20.08 -1.88 7.07
C GLN A 54 -19.80 -1.26 8.44
N GLU A 55 -19.75 0.07 8.48
CA GLU A 55 -19.51 0.85 9.69
C GLU A 55 -20.64 1.87 9.89
N PHE A 56 -21.05 2.07 11.13
CA PHE A 56 -22.12 2.99 11.52
C PHE A 56 -21.55 4.10 12.39
N ASN A 57 -21.80 5.35 12.03
CA ASN A 57 -21.26 6.51 12.71
C ASN A 57 -22.35 7.54 12.96
N GLU A 58 -22.60 7.85 14.23
CA GLU A 58 -23.52 8.91 14.60
C GLU A 58 -22.83 10.28 14.51
N VAL A 59 -23.52 11.24 13.90
CA VAL A 59 -23.06 12.62 13.70
C VAL A 59 -24.11 13.57 14.25
N GLN A 60 -23.66 14.52 15.08
CA GLN A 60 -24.52 15.54 15.68
C GLN A 60 -25.32 16.32 14.64
N LYS A 61 -26.57 16.71 14.96
CA LYS A 61 -27.48 17.34 13.98
C LYS A 61 -26.94 18.64 13.38
N GLU A 62 -26.08 19.38 14.07
CA GLU A 62 -25.45 20.61 13.58
C GLU A 62 -24.40 20.32 12.50
N ASN A 63 -23.79 19.12 12.54
CA ASN A 63 -22.72 18.74 11.64
C ASN A 63 -23.28 18.05 10.39
N LYS A 64 -22.98 18.63 9.23
CA LYS A 64 -23.33 18.08 7.90
C LYS A 64 -22.14 17.50 7.16
N VAL A 65 -21.08 17.22 7.91
CA VAL A 65 -19.80 16.71 7.41
C VAL A 65 -19.36 15.55 8.29
N PHE A 66 -18.95 14.46 7.66
CA PHE A 66 -18.33 13.32 8.29
C PHE A 66 -16.99 13.04 7.61
N LYS A 67 -15.93 12.87 8.40
CA LYS A 67 -14.59 12.51 7.93
C LYS A 67 -14.11 11.29 8.70
N SER A 68 -13.63 10.28 7.98
CA SER A 68 -13.05 9.08 8.58
C SER A 68 -11.89 8.55 7.75
N THR A 69 -10.94 7.90 8.40
CA THR A 69 -9.86 7.15 7.76
C THR A 69 -10.43 5.90 7.11
N VAL A 70 -9.95 5.56 5.92
CA VAL A 70 -10.46 4.45 5.12
C VAL A 70 -9.34 3.56 4.61
N ARG A 71 -9.67 2.30 4.31
CA ARG A 71 -8.72 1.33 3.73
C ARG A 71 -8.42 1.73 2.28
N PRO A 72 -7.17 1.55 1.79
CA PRO A 72 -6.83 1.80 0.39
C PRO A 72 -7.53 0.83 -0.57
N ASN A 73 -7.55 1.19 -1.86
CA ASN A 73 -8.04 0.33 -2.95
C ASN A 73 -9.39 -0.34 -2.64
N THR A 74 -10.33 0.44 -2.12
CA THR A 74 -11.64 -0.06 -1.66
C THR A 74 -12.73 0.83 -2.26
N ASN A 75 -13.79 0.21 -2.78
CA ASN A 75 -14.98 0.91 -3.26
C ASN A 75 -15.90 1.17 -2.07
N TYR A 76 -16.18 2.45 -1.82
CA TYR A 76 -17.03 2.89 -0.73
C TYR A 76 -18.38 3.37 -1.24
N MET A 77 -19.43 3.05 -0.50
CA MET A 77 -20.76 3.62 -0.63
C MET A 77 -21.19 4.19 0.72
N VAL A 78 -21.80 5.37 0.71
CA VAL A 78 -22.39 5.96 1.91
C VAL A 78 -23.91 6.00 1.84
N LYS A 79 -24.56 5.66 2.94
CA LYS A 79 -25.99 5.84 3.17
C LYS A 79 -26.18 6.63 4.46
N ILE A 80 -27.14 7.56 4.47
CA ILE A 80 -27.39 8.43 5.60
C ILE A 80 -28.85 8.35 5.97
N CYS A 81 -29.16 8.22 7.25
CA CYS A 81 -30.51 8.43 7.76
C CYS A 81 -30.51 9.53 8.83
N THR A 82 -31.67 10.16 9.00
CA THR A 82 -31.91 11.09 10.10
C THR A 82 -32.38 10.31 11.32
N VAL A 83 -31.82 10.61 12.48
CA VAL A 83 -32.20 10.01 13.76
C VAL A 83 -33.13 10.95 14.50
N ASN A 84 -34.28 10.44 14.95
CA ASN A 84 -35.20 11.12 15.85
C ASN A 84 -35.47 10.25 17.10
N LYS A 85 -36.43 10.62 17.95
CA LYS A 85 -36.79 9.83 19.15
C LYS A 85 -37.18 8.38 18.86
N ALA A 86 -37.68 8.07 17.66
CA ALA A 86 -38.06 6.72 17.23
C ALA A 86 -36.90 5.95 16.58
N GLY A 87 -35.73 6.58 16.41
CA GLY A 87 -34.55 6.00 15.81
C GLY A 87 -34.25 6.54 14.40
N CYS A 88 -33.50 5.73 13.64
CA CYS A 88 -33.07 6.02 12.27
C CYS A 88 -34.25 5.89 11.30
N GLY A 89 -34.51 6.94 10.52
CA GLY A 89 -35.50 6.92 9.44
C GLY A 89 -35.03 6.18 8.20
N HIS A 90 -35.64 6.48 7.06
CA HIS A 90 -35.22 5.90 5.78
C HIS A 90 -33.81 6.34 5.40
N LEU A 91 -33.04 5.40 4.83
CA LEU A 91 -31.72 5.67 4.28
C LEU A 91 -31.84 6.49 2.99
N SER A 92 -30.87 7.37 2.78
CA SER A 92 -30.69 8.11 1.53
C SER A 92 -30.56 7.14 0.35
N ALA A 93 -31.21 7.49 -0.77
CA ALA A 93 -31.03 6.74 -2.02
C ALA A 93 -29.57 6.83 -2.50
N PRO A 94 -29.00 5.74 -3.04
CA PRO A 94 -27.67 5.76 -3.63
C PRO A 94 -27.66 6.64 -4.89
N THR A 95 -26.57 7.38 -5.08
CA THR A 95 -26.31 8.26 -6.24
C THR A 95 -24.85 8.16 -6.62
N ASP A 96 -24.43 8.60 -7.80
CA ASP A 96 -23.00 8.60 -8.16
C ASP A 96 -22.13 9.36 -7.14
N LYS A 97 -22.71 10.38 -6.46
CA LYS A 97 -22.04 11.16 -5.42
C LYS A 97 -21.96 10.45 -4.07
N SER A 98 -22.69 9.34 -3.87
CA SER A 98 -22.59 8.49 -2.67
C SER A 98 -21.52 7.43 -2.79
N HIS A 99 -20.78 7.37 -3.90
CA HIS A 99 -19.69 6.43 -4.11
C HIS A 99 -18.33 7.13 -4.23
N CYS A 100 -17.27 6.47 -3.77
CA CYS A 100 -15.90 6.81 -4.12
C CYS A 100 -14.98 5.61 -3.96
N VAL A 101 -13.90 5.57 -4.75
CA VAL A 101 -12.86 4.57 -4.62
C VAL A 101 -11.67 5.21 -3.92
N SER A 102 -11.22 4.60 -2.82
CA SER A 102 -10.04 5.08 -2.12
C SER A 102 -8.78 4.83 -2.98
N PRO A 103 -7.86 5.80 -3.06
CA PRO A 103 -6.62 5.60 -3.81
C PRO A 103 -5.82 4.39 -3.30
N PRO A 104 -5.04 3.73 -4.17
CA PRO A 104 -4.10 2.72 -3.72
C PRO A 104 -3.01 3.35 -2.83
N SER A 105 -2.41 2.54 -1.98
CA SER A 105 -1.30 2.93 -1.10
C SER A 105 -0.22 1.83 -1.12
N VAL A 106 0.92 2.10 -0.48
CA VAL A 106 2.01 1.13 -0.34
C VAL A 106 1.52 -0.15 0.36
N PRO A 107 2.10 -1.32 0.06
CA PRO A 107 1.77 -2.55 0.75
C PRO A 107 1.96 -2.43 2.26
N SER A 108 1.09 -3.06 3.05
CA SER A 108 1.16 -3.00 4.52
C SER A 108 2.40 -3.68 5.12
N SER A 109 3.06 -4.54 4.35
CA SER A 109 4.28 -5.22 4.77
C SER A 109 5.21 -5.44 3.58
N MET A 110 6.51 -5.49 3.90
CA MET A 110 7.54 -5.92 2.95
C MET A 110 7.32 -7.40 2.56
N PRO A 111 7.54 -7.80 1.30
CA PRO A 111 7.64 -9.22 0.95
C PRO A 111 8.68 -9.91 1.81
N GLU A 112 8.35 -11.10 2.31
CA GLU A 112 9.36 -12.03 2.80
C GLU A 112 10.30 -12.40 1.65
N PHE A 113 11.59 -12.48 1.95
CA PHE A 113 12.59 -12.81 0.96
C PHE A 113 13.71 -13.67 1.52
N TYR A 114 14.34 -14.45 0.65
CA TYR A 114 15.52 -15.24 0.95
C TYR A 114 16.62 -14.86 -0.03
N LEU A 115 17.81 -14.60 0.51
CA LEU A 115 18.99 -14.22 -0.27
C LEU A 115 20.11 -15.21 0.03
N ASN A 116 20.51 -15.98 -0.98
CA ASN A 116 21.56 -16.99 -0.84
C ASN A 116 22.68 -16.75 -1.84
N ALA A 117 23.92 -17.07 -1.47
CA ALA A 117 24.99 -17.21 -2.46
C ALA A 117 24.66 -18.36 -3.41
N MET A 118 25.02 -18.22 -4.68
CA MET A 118 24.91 -19.30 -5.65
C MET A 118 26.09 -20.25 -5.52
N GLU A 119 25.81 -21.55 -5.40
CA GLU A 119 26.82 -22.61 -5.43
C GLU A 119 27.48 -22.70 -6.81
N GLY A 120 28.77 -23.04 -6.85
CA GLY A 120 29.53 -23.22 -8.10
C GLY A 120 30.13 -21.95 -8.72
N HIS A 121 29.92 -20.78 -8.12
CA HIS A 121 30.47 -19.49 -8.58
C HIS A 121 31.47 -18.89 -7.57
N GLU A 122 32.52 -19.63 -7.20
CA GLU A 122 33.49 -19.18 -6.19
C GLU A 122 34.28 -17.92 -6.58
N LYS A 123 34.46 -17.68 -7.88
CA LYS A 123 35.20 -16.51 -8.41
C LYS A 123 34.34 -15.25 -8.57
N CYS A 124 33.01 -15.37 -8.60
CA CYS A 124 32.08 -14.24 -8.69
C CYS A 124 30.89 -14.52 -7.79
N ARG A 125 30.82 -13.84 -6.64
CA ARG A 125 29.74 -14.04 -5.68
C ARG A 125 28.44 -13.52 -6.28
N GLN A 126 27.64 -14.42 -6.83
CA GLN A 126 26.29 -14.13 -7.26
C GLN A 126 25.32 -14.42 -6.11
N LEU A 127 24.39 -13.51 -5.87
CA LEU A 127 23.31 -13.70 -4.91
C LEU A 127 22.02 -14.01 -5.65
N LYS A 128 21.32 -15.02 -5.16
CA LYS A 128 20.01 -15.44 -5.61
C LYS A 128 18.97 -14.94 -4.62
N LEU A 129 18.15 -13.99 -5.06
CA LEU A 129 17.03 -13.48 -4.29
C LEU A 129 15.74 -14.19 -4.70
N LYS A 130 15.02 -14.74 -3.71
CA LYS A 130 13.68 -15.30 -3.86
C LYS A 130 12.70 -14.46 -3.05
N LEU A 131 11.78 -13.80 -3.74
CA LEU A 131 10.74 -12.96 -3.14
C LEU A 131 9.40 -13.70 -3.05
N GLN A 132 8.77 -13.66 -1.89
CA GLN A 132 7.37 -14.09 -1.73
C GLN A 132 6.42 -13.02 -2.25
N LYS A 133 5.24 -13.44 -2.70
CA LYS A 133 4.21 -12.50 -3.16
C LYS A 133 3.62 -11.75 -1.96
N VAL A 134 3.48 -10.43 -2.11
CA VAL A 134 2.69 -9.63 -1.16
C VAL A 134 1.22 -9.57 -1.57
N SER A 135 0.36 -9.32 -0.59
CA SER A 135 -1.04 -9.03 -0.82
C SER A 135 -1.22 -7.72 -1.60
N GLU A 136 -2.06 -7.74 -2.62
CA GLU A 136 -2.46 -6.56 -3.41
C GLU A 136 -3.64 -5.80 -2.76
N ARG A 137 -3.86 -6.02 -1.46
CA ARG A 137 -4.97 -5.40 -0.73
C ARG A 137 -4.97 -3.88 -0.89
N ASN A 138 -3.80 -3.25 -0.84
CA ASN A 138 -3.67 -1.80 -0.91
C ASN A 138 -3.57 -1.28 -2.36
N GLY A 139 -3.63 -2.16 -3.36
CA GLY A 139 -3.47 -1.81 -4.77
C GLY A 139 -2.65 -2.84 -5.53
N PHE A 140 -2.73 -2.78 -6.85
CA PHE A 140 -1.94 -3.64 -7.73
C PHE A 140 -0.44 -3.36 -7.60
N ILE A 141 0.37 -4.41 -7.51
CA ILE A 141 1.83 -4.28 -7.49
C ILE A 141 2.33 -4.12 -8.93
N ARG A 142 2.88 -2.95 -9.24
CA ARG A 142 3.44 -2.64 -10.56
C ARG A 142 4.79 -3.34 -10.76
N CYS A 143 5.75 -3.05 -9.88
CA CYS A 143 7.12 -3.52 -9.99
C CYS A 143 7.76 -3.71 -8.62
N TYR A 144 8.82 -4.52 -8.56
CA TYR A 144 9.74 -4.56 -7.42
C TYR A 144 11.04 -3.87 -7.80
N ARG A 145 11.58 -3.07 -6.88
CA ARG A 145 12.89 -2.41 -7.02
C ARG A 145 13.83 -2.99 -5.98
N VAL A 146 14.88 -3.66 -6.41
CA VAL A 146 15.88 -4.28 -5.54
C VAL A 146 17.10 -3.38 -5.47
N VAL A 147 17.28 -2.71 -4.34
CA VAL A 147 18.44 -1.86 -4.06
C VAL A 147 19.42 -2.65 -3.21
N VAL A 148 20.67 -2.70 -3.63
CA VAL A 148 21.77 -3.33 -2.88
C VAL A 148 22.62 -2.24 -2.29
N VAL A 149 22.87 -2.32 -0.99
CA VAL A 149 23.75 -1.40 -0.26
C VAL A 149 24.98 -2.15 0.20
N LYS A 150 26.15 -1.74 -0.30
CA LYS A 150 27.46 -2.16 0.19
C LYS A 150 27.84 -1.25 1.36
N LEU A 151 28.00 -1.84 2.54
CA LEU A 151 28.50 -1.14 3.72
C LEU A 151 30.02 -0.96 3.64
N ALA A 152 30.54 0.18 4.09
CA ALA A 152 31.99 0.33 4.24
C ALA A 152 32.50 -0.52 5.41
N LYS A 153 33.81 -0.74 5.47
CA LYS A 153 34.41 -1.52 6.57
C LYS A 153 34.20 -0.79 7.90
N GLY A 154 33.47 -1.42 8.82
CA GLY A 154 33.14 -0.84 10.12
C GLY A 154 31.77 -0.13 10.18
N ASP A 155 31.09 0.04 9.04
CA ASP A 155 29.72 0.51 9.01
C ASP A 155 28.75 -0.55 9.54
N SER A 156 27.62 -0.08 10.06
CA SER A 156 26.50 -0.92 10.48
C SER A 156 25.23 -0.54 9.74
N ILE A 157 24.28 -1.49 9.68
CA ILE A 157 22.95 -1.32 9.09
C ILE A 157 22.20 -0.14 9.74
N SER A 158 22.51 0.20 10.99
CA SER A 158 21.91 1.34 11.69
C SER A 158 22.22 2.71 11.08
N LEU A 159 23.26 2.81 10.24
CA LEU A 159 23.63 4.02 9.53
C LEU A 159 22.84 4.23 8.24
N LEU A 160 22.04 3.24 7.82
CA LEU A 160 21.24 3.35 6.61
C LEU A 160 20.07 4.33 6.80
N PRO A 161 19.75 5.15 5.77
CA PRO A 161 18.58 6.01 5.81
C PRO A 161 17.31 5.21 6.09
N ARG A 162 16.47 5.74 6.99
CA ARG A 162 15.15 5.13 7.26
C ARG A 162 14.20 5.28 6.08
N ASN A 163 14.41 6.31 5.27
CA ASN A 163 13.66 6.59 4.06
C ASN A 163 14.44 6.08 2.84
N PRO A 164 13.91 5.08 2.10
CA PRO A 164 14.57 4.55 0.92
C PRO A 164 14.86 5.57 -0.19
N ASN A 165 14.12 6.68 -0.24
CA ASN A 165 14.32 7.74 -1.24
C ASN A 165 15.56 8.61 -0.97
N GLU A 166 16.12 8.54 0.24
CA GLU A 166 17.35 9.26 0.62
C GLU A 166 18.63 8.46 0.28
N VAL A 167 18.48 7.23 -0.21
CA VAL A 167 19.61 6.40 -0.63
C VAL A 167 20.12 6.88 -2.00
N ASN A 168 21.32 7.45 -2.02
CA ASN A 168 21.99 7.85 -3.25
C ASN A 168 22.43 6.60 -4.04
N LEU A 169 21.83 6.42 -5.22
CA LEU A 169 22.12 5.29 -6.09
C LEU A 169 23.19 5.65 -7.13
N THR A 170 24.15 4.75 -7.30
CA THR A 170 25.17 4.79 -8.35
C THR A 170 25.17 3.47 -9.14
N SER A 171 26.15 3.28 -10.03
CA SER A 171 26.30 2.03 -10.77
C SER A 171 26.96 0.95 -9.91
N TYR A 172 26.73 -0.32 -10.27
CA TYR A 172 27.45 -1.45 -9.70
C TYR A 172 28.97 -1.19 -9.70
N GLU A 173 29.50 -0.79 -10.86
CA GLU A 173 30.93 -0.52 -11.02
C GLU A 173 31.41 0.59 -10.07
N GLY A 174 30.66 1.69 -9.93
CA GLY A 174 31.02 2.78 -9.02
C GLY A 174 31.05 2.36 -7.55
N VAL A 175 30.22 1.41 -7.13
CA VAL A 175 30.22 0.86 -5.75
C VAL A 175 31.36 -0.15 -5.54
N HIS A 176 31.80 -0.84 -6.59
CA HIS A 176 32.74 -1.96 -6.49
C HIS A 176 34.19 -1.62 -6.92
N GLN A 177 34.45 -0.53 -7.64
CA GLN A 177 35.79 -0.10 -8.07
C GLN A 177 36.73 0.24 -6.90
N ASN A 178 36.23 0.88 -5.84
CA ASN A 178 37.02 1.27 -4.68
C ASN A 178 36.60 0.44 -3.44
N GLY A 179 37.39 -0.56 -3.07
CA GLY A 179 37.08 -1.53 -2.01
C GLY A 179 36.80 -0.95 -0.62
N VAL A 180 37.08 0.33 -0.40
CA VAL A 180 36.97 1.02 0.89
C VAL A 180 35.63 1.75 1.07
N THR A 181 35.06 2.28 0.00
CA THR A 181 33.84 3.10 0.05
C THR A 181 32.60 2.22 -0.05
N GLY A 182 31.64 2.44 0.86
CA GLY A 182 30.29 1.91 0.72
C GLY A 182 29.52 2.60 -0.42
N GLY A 183 28.30 2.16 -0.67
CA GLY A 183 27.44 2.75 -1.68
C GLY A 183 26.22 1.89 -1.98
N ALA A 184 25.31 2.41 -2.78
CA ALA A 184 24.09 1.70 -3.15
C ALA A 184 23.87 1.72 -4.66
N TYR A 185 23.32 0.63 -5.20
CA TYR A 185 22.97 0.55 -6.62
C TYR A 185 21.65 -0.21 -6.81
N LEU A 186 20.99 0.06 -7.95
CA LEU A 186 19.84 -0.70 -8.39
C LEU A 186 20.31 -2.02 -9.00
N ALA A 187 20.05 -3.14 -8.34
CA ALA A 187 20.43 -4.45 -8.85
C ALA A 187 19.41 -4.99 -9.86
N GLU A 188 18.11 -4.83 -9.57
CA GLU A 188 17.06 -5.23 -10.51
C GLU A 188 15.78 -4.43 -10.32
N ALA A 189 15.05 -4.23 -11.41
CA ALA A 189 13.66 -3.78 -11.40
C ALA A 189 12.86 -4.68 -12.34
N PHE A 190 11.84 -5.36 -11.82
CA PHE A 190 11.02 -6.28 -12.61
C PHE A 190 9.53 -6.09 -12.36
N ASP A 191 8.76 -6.23 -13.43
CA ASP A 191 7.31 -6.17 -13.42
C ASP A 191 6.71 -7.53 -13.01
N LYS A 192 5.52 -7.49 -12.41
CA LYS A 192 4.81 -8.68 -11.94
C LYS A 192 4.51 -9.72 -13.04
N GLN A 193 4.51 -9.33 -14.31
CA GLN A 193 4.12 -10.19 -15.45
C GLN A 193 5.14 -11.28 -15.82
N ILE A 194 6.36 -11.27 -15.27
CA ILE A 194 7.39 -12.27 -15.62
C ILE A 194 7.14 -13.65 -14.94
N SER A 195 6.12 -13.79 -14.08
CA SER A 195 5.90 -14.97 -13.22
C SER A 195 4.86 -16.00 -13.73
N SER A 196 4.24 -15.87 -14.90
CA SER A 196 3.28 -16.89 -15.36
C SER A 196 3.93 -17.89 -16.32
N LYS A 197 4.21 -19.08 -15.76
CA LYS A 197 4.79 -20.30 -16.35
C LYS A 197 6.33 -20.38 -16.20
N SER A 198 6.77 -21.32 -15.36
CA SER A 198 8.15 -21.80 -15.17
C SER A 198 9.18 -20.91 -14.44
N SER A 199 9.15 -19.57 -14.57
CA SER A 199 10.23 -18.77 -13.98
C SER A 199 9.87 -18.19 -12.61
N LYS A 200 10.46 -18.76 -11.55
CA LYS A 200 10.68 -18.02 -10.29
C LYS A 200 11.50 -16.78 -10.67
N PRO A 201 11.11 -15.53 -10.34
CA PRO A 201 12.00 -14.40 -10.51
C PRO A 201 13.21 -14.66 -9.61
N VAL A 202 14.30 -15.10 -10.23
CA VAL A 202 15.61 -15.26 -9.62
C VAL A 202 16.33 -13.99 -9.98
N VAL A 203 16.39 -13.07 -9.02
CA VAL A 203 17.14 -11.83 -9.17
C VAL A 203 18.61 -12.15 -8.87
N PHE A 204 19.48 -11.85 -9.82
CA PHE A 204 20.92 -12.08 -9.73
C PHE A 204 21.61 -10.78 -9.33
N ILE A 205 22.15 -10.74 -8.11
CA ILE A 205 23.06 -9.66 -7.71
C ILE A 205 24.47 -10.18 -7.94
N VAL A 206 25.13 -9.70 -8.99
CA VAL A 206 26.52 -10.06 -9.29
C VAL A 206 27.43 -9.18 -8.44
N GLY A 207 28.23 -9.76 -7.55
CA GLY A 207 29.37 -9.11 -6.91
C GLY A 207 30.65 -9.87 -7.25
N CYS A 208 31.33 -9.51 -8.33
CA CYS A 208 32.70 -9.97 -8.56
C CYS A 208 33.64 -9.05 -7.76
N SER A 209 34.28 -9.62 -6.74
CA SER A 209 35.46 -9.02 -6.11
C SER A 209 36.64 -9.37 -6.99
N SER A 210 37.32 -8.37 -7.53
CA SER A 210 38.62 -8.54 -8.16
C SER A 210 39.66 -8.48 -7.04
N ASP A 211 39.93 -9.62 -6.39
CA ASP A 211 41.09 -9.71 -5.50
C ASP A 211 42.23 -10.38 -6.28
N ASN A 212 43.23 -9.56 -6.62
CA ASN A 212 44.62 -9.95 -6.78
C ASN A 212 45.47 -8.91 -6.06
#